data_AF-A0AAW2MP11-F1
#
_entry.id   AF-A0AAW2MP11-F1
#
_cell.length_a   1.000
_cell.length_b   1.000
_cell.length_c   1.000
_cell.angle_alpha   90.00
_cell.angle_beta   90.00
_cell.angle_gamma   90.00
#
_symmetry.space_group_name_H-M   'P 1'
#
loop_
_entity.id
_entity.type
_entity.pdbx_description
1 polymer ?
#
loop_
_entity_poly.entity_id
_entity_poly.type
_entity_poly.pdbx_seq_one_letter_code
_entity_poly.pdbx_strand_id
1 'polypeptide(L)'
;MAAGDSASHSPHSPALHSLEKQFQEFRHQLDDSGSLRERIRSVAADIESAARVMHSSLLLIHQSRSITEVFKRAKALIGVLIELYGKLAEIMRERPGQYYRYHGDWRSETQTVVSLLAFMHWLETESSLHAEAEEKLGRMFHLIRSE
;
A
#
# COMPACT_ATOMS: atom_id res chain seq x y z
N MET A 1 -21.21 12.32 71.13
CA MET A 1 -20.08 13.25 70.93
C MET A 1 -19.68 13.20 69.47
N ALA A 2 -19.52 14.37 68.87
CA ALA A 2 -19.31 14.64 67.45
C ALA A 2 -17.81 14.67 67.06
N ALA A 3 -17.57 14.88 65.75
CA ALA A 3 -16.34 15.13 65.00
C ALA A 3 -15.60 13.85 64.53
N GLY A 4 -15.38 13.61 63.23
CA GLY A 4 -14.77 14.47 62.19
C GLY A 4 -13.39 13.85 61.88
N ASP A 5 -12.84 13.69 60.68
CA ASP A 5 -13.00 14.24 59.34
C ASP A 5 -12.58 13.14 58.33
N SER A 6 -13.27 12.91 57.22
CA SER A 6 -13.04 13.55 55.91
C SER A 6 -11.57 13.85 55.52
N ALA A 7 -11.19 13.28 54.37
CA ALA A 7 -10.14 13.70 53.45
C ALA A 7 -8.66 13.43 53.82
N SER A 8 -8.10 12.43 53.15
CA SER A 8 -6.96 12.71 52.27
C SER A 8 -7.06 11.85 51.01
N HIS A 9 -7.77 12.40 50.01
CA HIS A 9 -7.44 12.11 48.62
C HIS A 9 -5.94 12.39 48.47
N SER A 10 -5.12 11.35 48.39
CA SER A 10 -3.75 11.50 47.92
C SER A 10 -3.82 12.21 46.58
N PRO A 11 -3.25 13.41 46.42
CA PRO A 11 -3.23 14.07 45.14
C PRO A 11 -2.42 13.16 44.24
N HIS A 12 -3.09 12.58 43.24
CA HIS A 12 -2.44 11.84 42.16
C HIS A 12 -1.18 12.60 41.77
N SER A 13 -0.02 11.99 42.01
CA SER A 13 1.26 12.67 41.85
C SER A 13 1.33 13.24 40.43
N PRO A 14 1.73 14.51 40.22
CA PRO A 14 1.72 15.14 38.89
C PRO A 14 2.52 14.34 37.84
N ALA A 15 3.49 13.54 38.28
CA ALA A 15 4.22 12.58 37.45
C ALA A 15 3.33 11.46 36.88
N LEU A 16 2.39 10.90 37.66
CA LEU A 16 1.45 9.86 37.21
C LEU A 16 0.47 10.44 36.18
N HIS A 17 -0.04 11.66 36.40
CA HIS A 17 -0.89 12.34 35.41
C HIS A 17 -0.15 12.64 34.11
N SER A 18 1.11 13.06 34.21
CA SER A 18 1.98 13.27 33.04
C SER A 18 2.22 11.97 32.26
N LEU A 19 2.50 10.87 32.98
CA LEU A 19 2.70 9.56 32.38
C LEU A 19 1.44 9.03 31.69
N GLU A 20 0.28 9.12 32.35
CA GLU A 20 -1.01 8.72 31.78
C GLU A 20 -1.29 9.48 30.48
N LYS A 21 -1.05 10.81 30.47
CA LYS A 21 -1.20 11.61 29.27
C LYS A 21 -0.30 11.14 28.12
N GLN A 22 0.95 10.76 28.41
CA GLN A 22 1.87 10.23 27.39
C GLN A 22 1.38 8.90 26.80
N PHE A 23 0.87 7.99 27.63
CA PHE A 23 0.30 6.73 27.15
C PHE A 23 -0.95 6.95 26.32
N GLN A 24 -1.82 7.89 26.70
CA GLN A 24 -3.01 8.24 25.93
C GLN A 24 -2.64 8.78 24.55
N GLU A 25 -1.67 9.69 24.48
CA GLU A 25 -1.14 10.22 23.22
C GLU A 25 -0.54 9.11 22.36
N PHE A 26 0.29 8.24 22.94
CA PHE A 26 0.89 7.13 22.21
C PHE A 26 -0.16 6.15 21.68
N ARG A 27 -1.21 5.87 22.47
CA ARG A 27 -2.33 5.03 22.03
C ARG A 27 -3.04 5.64 20.82
N HIS A 28 -3.31 6.94 20.85
CA HIS A 28 -3.93 7.62 19.72
C HIS A 28 -3.06 7.52 18.45
N GLN A 29 -1.74 7.70 18.57
CA GLN A 29 -0.81 7.54 17.45
C GLN A 29 -0.78 6.10 16.89
N LEU A 30 -0.89 5.09 17.75
CA LEU A 30 -0.98 3.69 17.32
C LEU A 30 -2.29 3.41 16.59
N ASP A 31 -3.42 3.90 17.10
CA ASP A 31 -4.73 3.73 16.48
C ASP A 31 -4.78 4.38 15.09
N ASP A 32 -4.28 5.61 14.99
CA ASP A 32 -4.12 6.32 13.71
C ASP A 32 -3.26 5.54 12.72
N SER A 33 -2.10 5.03 13.18
CA SER A 33 -1.24 4.20 12.33
C SER A 33 -1.89 2.87 11.96
N GLY A 34 -2.74 2.31 12.82
CA GLY A 34 -3.48 1.07 12.56
C GLY A 34 -4.52 1.27 11.47
N SER A 35 -5.33 2.32 11.59
CA SER A 35 -6.34 2.69 10.58
C SER A 35 -5.71 2.93 9.20
N LEU A 36 -4.56 3.61 9.17
CA LEU A 36 -3.83 3.83 7.91
C LEU A 36 -3.37 2.51 7.28
N ARG A 37 -2.82 1.58 8.07
CA ARG A 37 -2.40 0.26 7.57
C ARG A 37 -3.56 -0.55 7.02
N GLU A 38 -4.73 -0.48 7.63
CA GLU A 38 -5.92 -1.17 7.14
C GLU A 38 -6.33 -0.66 5.75
N ARG A 39 -6.36 0.67 5.57
CA ARG A 39 -6.65 1.28 4.26
C ARG A 39 -5.63 0.90 3.20
N ILE A 40 -4.33 0.91 3.55
CA ILE A 40 -3.25 0.48 2.66
C ILE A 40 -3.43 -0.98 2.25
N ARG A 41 -3.70 -1.87 3.21
CA ARG A 41 -3.89 -3.30 2.95
C ARG A 41 -5.13 -3.59 2.13
N SER A 42 -6.20 -2.81 2.29
CA SER A 42 -7.37 -2.89 1.41
C SER A 42 -6.98 -2.64 -0.05
N VAL A 43 -6.22 -1.57 -0.33
CA VAL A 43 -5.77 -1.28 -1.69
C VAL A 43 -4.77 -2.33 -2.18
N ALA A 44 -3.87 -2.82 -1.32
CA ALA A 44 -2.94 -3.89 -1.67
C ALA A 44 -3.67 -5.19 -2.07
N ALA A 45 -4.74 -5.56 -1.36
CA ALA A 45 -5.56 -6.71 -1.71
C ALA A 45 -6.25 -6.54 -3.08
N ASP A 46 -6.70 -5.33 -3.41
CA ASP A 46 -7.25 -5.02 -4.74
C ASP A 46 -6.18 -5.14 -5.83
N ILE A 47 -4.95 -4.65 -5.57
CA ILE A 47 -3.81 -4.79 -6.49
C ILE A 47 -3.48 -6.28 -6.69
N GLU A 48 -3.43 -7.06 -5.62
CA GLU A 48 -3.19 -8.50 -5.68
C GLU A 48 -4.24 -9.19 -6.55
N SER A 49 -5.52 -8.84 -6.34
CA SER A 49 -6.63 -9.38 -7.13
C SER A 49 -6.49 -9.08 -8.62
N ALA A 50 -6.23 -7.82 -8.98
CA ALA A 50 -5.99 -7.42 -10.37
C ALA A 50 -4.76 -8.12 -10.97
N ALA A 51 -3.68 -8.23 -10.22
CA ALA A 51 -2.45 -8.91 -10.63
C ALA A 51 -2.69 -10.41 -10.88
N ARG A 52 -3.48 -11.10 -10.04
CA ARG A 52 -3.86 -12.51 -10.25
C ARG A 52 -4.63 -12.70 -11.55
N VAL A 53 -5.61 -11.83 -11.86
CA VAL A 53 -6.36 -11.90 -13.12
C VAL A 53 -5.45 -11.63 -14.33
N MET A 54 -4.51 -10.69 -14.20
CA MET A 54 -3.54 -10.39 -15.25
C MET A 54 -2.63 -11.57 -15.52
N HIS A 55 -2.09 -12.19 -14.46
CA HIS A 55 -1.28 -13.38 -14.55
C HIS A 55 -2.02 -14.53 -15.23
N SER A 56 -3.25 -14.85 -14.79
CA SER A 56 -4.07 -15.89 -15.43
C SER A 56 -4.35 -15.60 -16.91
N SER A 57 -4.51 -14.32 -17.27
CA SER A 57 -4.71 -13.92 -18.67
C SER A 57 -3.44 -14.16 -19.50
N LEU A 58 -2.27 -13.79 -18.97
CA LEU A 58 -0.98 -13.97 -19.64
C LEU A 58 -0.63 -15.46 -19.83
N LEU A 59 -0.96 -16.33 -18.86
CA LEU A 59 -0.71 -17.77 -18.94
C LEU A 59 -1.45 -18.46 -20.09
N LEU A 60 -2.50 -17.85 -20.64
CA LEU A 60 -3.21 -18.39 -21.81
C LEU A 60 -2.32 -18.49 -23.06
N ILE A 61 -1.19 -17.78 -23.11
CA ILE A 61 -0.20 -17.92 -24.18
C ILE A 61 0.31 -19.37 -24.32
N HIS A 62 0.36 -20.13 -23.22
CA HIS A 62 0.77 -21.54 -23.22
C HIS A 62 -0.31 -22.50 -23.74
N GLN A 63 -1.53 -22.01 -23.98
CA GLN A 63 -2.69 -22.81 -24.42
C GLN A 63 -3.01 -22.62 -25.92
N SER A 64 -2.02 -22.24 -26.74
CA SER A 64 -2.20 -21.95 -28.19
C SER A 64 -3.21 -20.84 -28.50
N ARG A 65 -3.46 -19.94 -27.54
CA ARG A 65 -4.30 -18.74 -27.77
C ARG A 65 -3.55 -17.70 -28.56
N SER A 66 -4.28 -16.92 -29.36
CA SER A 66 -3.66 -15.82 -30.11
C SER A 66 -3.09 -14.78 -29.15
N ILE A 67 -1.87 -14.31 -29.45
CA ILE A 67 -1.19 -13.28 -28.67
C ILE A 67 -2.06 -12.03 -28.56
N THR A 68 -2.72 -11.61 -29.64
CA THR A 68 -3.65 -10.47 -29.67
C THR A 68 -4.77 -10.55 -28.63
N GLU A 69 -5.37 -11.73 -28.44
CA GLU A 69 -6.43 -11.93 -27.45
C GLU A 69 -5.88 -11.80 -26.01
N VAL A 70 -4.73 -12.43 -25.75
CA VAL A 70 -4.03 -12.38 -24.45
C VAL A 70 -3.70 -10.93 -24.08
N PHE A 71 -3.14 -10.19 -25.03
CA PHE A 71 -2.77 -8.80 -24.85
C PHE A 71 -3.94 -7.87 -24.60
N LYS A 72 -5.05 -8.06 -25.31
CA LYS A 72 -6.27 -7.26 -25.10
C LYS A 72 -6.77 -7.37 -23.65
N ARG A 73 -6.79 -8.60 -23.11
CA ARG A 73 -7.22 -8.84 -21.73
C ARG A 73 -6.25 -8.24 -20.71
N ALA A 74 -4.95 -8.43 -20.92
CA ALA A 74 -3.94 -7.96 -19.98
C ALA A 74 -3.80 -6.42 -19.98
N LYS A 75 -3.89 -5.77 -21.16
CA LYS A 75 -3.88 -4.30 -21.29
C LYS A 75 -5.05 -3.63 -20.58
N ALA A 76 -6.23 -4.26 -20.54
CA ALA A 76 -7.37 -3.73 -19.79
C ALA A 76 -7.09 -3.63 -18.28
N LEU A 77 -6.26 -4.51 -17.73
CA LEU A 77 -5.91 -4.51 -16.30
C LEU A 77 -4.84 -3.48 -15.94
N ILE A 78 -4.07 -2.99 -16.91
CA ILE A 78 -3.09 -1.92 -16.68
C ILE A 78 -3.80 -0.66 -16.19
N GLY A 79 -4.94 -0.30 -16.80
CA GLY A 79 -5.73 0.86 -16.36
C GLY A 79 -6.19 0.73 -14.91
N VAL A 80 -6.70 -0.46 -14.53
CA VAL A 80 -7.12 -0.76 -13.16
C VAL A 80 -5.94 -0.64 -12.18
N LEU A 81 -4.77 -1.19 -12.53
CA LEU A 81 -3.58 -1.10 -11.70
C LEU A 81 -3.13 0.36 -11.52
N ILE A 82 -3.15 1.18 -12.57
CA ILE A 82 -2.84 2.62 -12.49
C ILE A 82 -3.77 3.31 -11.49
N GLU A 83 -5.08 3.05 -11.55
CA GLU A 83 -6.06 3.63 -10.61
C GLU A 83 -5.80 3.19 -9.17
N LEU A 84 -5.48 1.92 -8.95
CA LEU A 84 -5.20 1.38 -7.62
C LEU A 84 -3.92 1.97 -7.01
N TYR A 85 -2.85 2.09 -7.81
CA TYR A 85 -1.64 2.79 -7.37
C TYR A 85 -1.88 4.28 -7.14
N GLY A 86 -2.77 4.91 -7.90
CA GLY A 86 -3.25 6.26 -7.64
C GLY A 86 -3.91 6.39 -6.27
N LYS A 87 -4.84 5.48 -5.93
CA LYS A 87 -5.46 5.44 -4.59
C LYS A 87 -4.43 5.24 -3.48
N LEU A 88 -3.45 4.37 -3.69
CA LEU A 88 -2.35 4.15 -2.73
C LEU A 88 -1.51 5.42 -2.54
N ALA A 89 -1.21 6.15 -3.61
CA ALA A 89 -0.49 7.42 -3.55
C ALA A 89 -1.27 8.49 -2.78
N GLU A 90 -2.59 8.59 -2.99
CA GLU A 90 -3.46 9.50 -2.23
C GLU A 90 -3.41 9.20 -0.72
N ILE A 91 -3.49 7.92 -0.34
CA ILE A 91 -3.37 7.50 1.08
C ILE A 91 -2.01 7.91 1.64
N MET A 92 -0.93 7.71 0.89
CA MET A 92 0.42 8.04 1.34
C MET A 92 0.65 9.55 1.49
N ARG A 93 -0.04 10.38 0.71
CA ARG A 93 0.07 11.85 0.82
C ARG A 93 -0.45 12.39 2.16
N GLU A 94 -1.30 11.64 2.87
CA GLU A 94 -1.75 12.00 4.21
C GLU A 94 -0.65 11.93 5.27
N ARG A 95 0.44 11.19 5.00
CA ARG A 95 1.60 11.00 5.89
C ARG A 95 2.92 11.14 5.12
N PRO A 96 3.30 12.37 4.71
CA PRO A 96 4.53 12.60 3.96
C PRO A 96 5.77 12.15 4.75
N GLY A 97 6.76 11.61 4.05
CA GLY A 97 8.02 11.10 4.60
C GLY A 97 7.92 9.69 5.19
N GLN A 98 6.74 9.04 5.14
CA GLN A 98 6.53 7.73 5.75
C GLN A 98 6.45 6.59 4.74
N TYR A 99 6.82 6.81 3.47
CA TYR A 99 6.82 5.78 2.43
C TYR A 99 7.43 4.46 2.89
N TYR A 100 8.68 4.47 3.36
CA TYR A 100 9.38 3.24 3.76
C TYR A 100 8.82 2.57 5.03
N ARG A 101 8.09 3.32 5.87
CA ARG A 101 7.44 2.76 7.08
C ARG A 101 6.29 1.82 6.72
N TYR A 102 5.57 2.13 5.65
CA TYR A 102 4.40 1.39 5.22
C TYR A 102 4.64 0.52 3.98
N HIS A 103 5.70 0.79 3.21
CA HIS A 103 6.01 0.08 1.95
C HIS A 103 5.94 -1.44 2.01
N GLY A 104 6.26 -2.03 3.17
CA GLY A 104 6.14 -3.48 3.37
C GLY A 104 4.73 -4.04 3.14
N ASP A 105 3.68 -3.23 3.32
CA ASP A 105 2.28 -3.65 3.18
C ASP A 105 1.82 -3.82 1.71
N TRP A 106 2.59 -3.34 0.70
CA TRP A 106 2.26 -3.51 -0.73
C TRP A 106 3.45 -3.91 -1.63
N ARG A 107 4.60 -4.25 -1.01
CA ARG A 107 5.85 -4.51 -1.73
C ARG A 107 5.75 -5.75 -2.62
N SER A 108 5.16 -6.83 -2.13
CA SER A 108 5.02 -8.11 -2.85
C SER A 108 4.14 -7.96 -4.09
N GLU A 109 3.05 -7.21 -3.95
CA GLU A 109 2.08 -6.95 -5.00
C GLU A 109 2.76 -6.12 -6.10
N THR A 110 3.58 -5.16 -5.69
CA THR A 110 4.36 -4.34 -6.62
C THR A 110 5.40 -5.13 -7.39
N GLN A 111 6.16 -5.98 -6.72
CA GLN A 111 7.11 -6.87 -7.39
C GLN A 111 6.41 -7.79 -8.40
N THR A 112 5.23 -8.30 -8.03
CA THR A 112 4.40 -9.14 -8.92
C THR A 112 3.94 -8.35 -10.14
N VAL A 113 3.36 -7.16 -9.96
CA VAL A 113 2.91 -6.30 -11.07
C VAL A 113 4.07 -5.96 -12.00
N VAL A 114 5.23 -5.57 -11.47
CA VAL A 114 6.43 -5.28 -12.28
C VAL A 114 6.87 -6.50 -13.09
N SER A 115 6.90 -7.69 -12.47
CA SER A 115 7.23 -8.94 -13.16
C SER A 115 6.27 -9.22 -14.33
N LEU A 116 4.96 -9.05 -14.10
CA LEU A 116 3.94 -9.27 -15.13
C LEU A 116 4.02 -8.26 -16.28
N LEU A 117 4.30 -6.98 -15.97
CA LEU A 117 4.49 -5.95 -16.98
C LEU A 117 5.76 -6.20 -17.81
N ALA A 118 6.84 -6.65 -17.17
CA ALA A 118 8.06 -7.05 -17.87
C ALA A 118 7.83 -8.27 -18.78
N PHE A 119 7.09 -9.27 -18.28
CA PHE A 119 6.74 -10.45 -19.09
C PHE A 119 5.85 -10.07 -20.28
N MET A 120 4.85 -9.22 -20.07
CA MET A 120 4.00 -8.70 -21.14
C MET A 120 4.82 -7.94 -22.19
N HIS A 121 5.74 -7.08 -21.77
CA HIS A 121 6.60 -6.37 -22.72
C HIS A 121 7.50 -7.32 -23.51
N TRP A 122 8.13 -8.29 -22.86
CA TRP A 122 8.95 -9.29 -23.53
C TRP A 122 8.15 -10.08 -24.58
N LEU A 123 6.89 -10.40 -24.30
CA LEU A 123 6.00 -11.04 -25.29
C LEU A 123 5.69 -10.13 -26.50
N GLU A 124 5.78 -8.79 -26.38
CA GLU A 124 5.57 -7.86 -27.52
C GLU A 124 6.83 -7.64 -28.34
N THR A 125 7.98 -7.52 -27.68
CA THR A 125 9.21 -6.98 -28.29
C THR A 125 10.36 -7.97 -28.34
N GLU A 126 10.24 -9.13 -27.67
CA GLU A 126 11.32 -10.08 -27.42
C GLU A 126 12.52 -9.46 -26.68
N SER A 127 12.35 -8.27 -26.10
CA SER A 127 13.38 -7.49 -25.40
C SER A 127 13.10 -7.38 -23.90
N SER A 128 14.15 -7.12 -23.12
CA SER A 128 14.01 -6.91 -21.68
C SER A 128 13.46 -5.52 -21.38
N LEU A 129 12.48 -5.44 -20.48
CA LEU A 129 11.93 -4.17 -19.99
C LEU A 129 13.00 -3.35 -19.22
N HIS A 130 14.11 -3.95 -18.77
CA HIS A 130 15.08 -3.26 -17.91
C HIS A 130 15.61 -1.94 -18.49
N ALA A 131 15.79 -1.87 -19.82
CA ALA A 131 16.27 -0.65 -20.49
C ALA A 131 15.19 0.46 -20.59
N GLU A 132 13.90 0.10 -20.54
CA GLU A 132 12.76 1.01 -20.74
C GLU A 132 11.87 1.13 -19.48
N ALA A 133 12.24 0.45 -18.40
CA ALA A 133 11.44 0.31 -17.20
C ALA A 133 11.19 1.66 -16.53
N GLU A 134 12.19 2.55 -16.50
CA GLU A 134 12.04 3.87 -15.91
C GLU A 134 11.05 4.74 -16.69
N GLU A 135 11.01 4.66 -18.02
CA GLU A 135 10.04 5.40 -18.83
C GLU A 135 8.61 4.82 -18.69
N LYS A 136 8.50 3.49 -18.76
CA LYS A 136 7.20 2.79 -18.80
C LYS A 136 6.55 2.61 -17.43
N LEU A 137 7.35 2.30 -16.41
CA LEU A 137 6.89 2.13 -15.03
C LEU A 137 7.07 3.40 -14.20
N GLY A 138 7.97 4.32 -14.60
CA GLY A 138 8.18 5.57 -13.89
C GLY A 138 6.93 6.41 -13.77
N ARG A 139 5.99 6.36 -14.72
CA ARG A 139 4.70 7.06 -14.56
C ARG A 139 3.79 6.47 -13.47
N MET A 140 3.89 5.16 -13.21
CA MET A 140 3.18 4.50 -12.11
C MET A 140 3.87 4.75 -10.76
N PHE A 141 5.20 4.74 -10.72
CA PHE A 141 5.95 4.86 -9.47
C PHE A 141 6.34 6.30 -9.10
N HIS A 142 6.39 7.24 -10.04
CA HIS A 142 6.57 8.65 -9.71
C HIS A 142 5.42 9.17 -8.86
N LEU A 143 4.19 8.71 -9.10
CA LEU A 143 3.03 9.10 -8.28
C LEU A 143 3.22 8.79 -6.79
N ILE A 144 4.04 7.79 -6.44
CA ILE A 144 4.26 7.32 -5.06
C ILE A 144 5.59 7.86 -4.50
N ARG A 145 6.51 8.31 -5.35
CA ARG A 145 7.84 8.83 -4.96
C ARG A 145 7.99 10.35 -5.09
N SER A 146 7.05 11.06 -5.70
CA SER A 146 7.01 12.52 -5.71
C SER A 146 6.45 13.02 -4.38
N GLU A 147 7.24 12.82 -3.33
CA GLU A 147 7.32 13.69 -2.15
C GLU A 147 8.32 14.82 -2.44
#